data_AF-A0A850SUR2-F1
#
_entry.id   AF-A0A850SUR2-F1
#
_cell.length_a   1.000
_cell.length_b   1.000
_cell.length_c   1.000
_cell.angle_alpha   90.00
_cell.angle_beta   90.00
_cell.angle_gamma   90.00
#
_symmetry.space_group_name_H-M   'P 1'
#
loop_
_entity.id
_entity.type
_entity.pdbx_description
1 polymer ?
#
loop_
_entity_poly.entity_id
_entity_poly.type
_entity_poly.pdbx_seq_one_letter_code
_entity_poly.pdbx_strand_id
1 'polypeptide(L)'
;MSEDASASGASAKRRAVRLRTYLPFLAAAIIGVAAVLAALKIESERRGGPSDPRALSAEFAKSGDYQNAANVLRAAYRADPSEQLRLEAARALLVAGDNYAALELLKGHATESSFEFSRRHLYAEALVRARRYEAAAKEASLLAASSAADGRARLLAARIAYGLGDFERASGELGAAIRTGGESLAEAWLFRARIALNDNNIDAARAAAA
;
A
#
# COMPACT_ATOMS: atom_id res chain seq x y z
N MET A 1 41.21 -4.20 -60.18
CA MET A 1 41.33 -4.89 -58.88
C MET A 1 40.21 -4.34 -58.01
N SER A 2 39.08 -5.03 -58.04
CA SER A 2 37.83 -4.65 -57.38
C SER A 2 37.35 -5.89 -56.65
N GLU A 3 37.21 -5.82 -55.34
CA GLU A 3 36.27 -6.60 -54.52
C GLU A 3 36.60 -6.34 -53.05
N ASP A 4 35.80 -5.48 -52.40
CA ASP A 4 35.40 -5.67 -50.99
C ASP A 4 34.38 -4.59 -50.59
N ALA A 5 33.12 -4.80 -51.00
CA ALA A 5 31.98 -4.01 -50.52
C ALA A 5 30.69 -4.83 -50.63
N SER A 6 30.62 -6.02 -50.02
CA SER A 6 29.43 -6.90 -50.11
C SER A 6 28.90 -7.44 -48.78
N ALA A 7 29.48 -7.09 -47.62
CA ALA A 7 29.11 -7.74 -46.35
C ALA A 7 28.19 -6.92 -45.41
N SER A 8 27.95 -5.62 -45.66
CA SER A 8 27.25 -4.74 -44.70
C SER A 8 25.71 -4.64 -44.90
N GLY A 9 25.18 -4.98 -46.08
CA GLY A 9 23.77 -4.76 -46.42
C GLY A 9 22.77 -5.83 -45.96
N ALA A 10 23.21 -7.03 -45.59
CA ALA A 10 22.33 -8.17 -45.37
C ALA A 10 21.80 -8.30 -43.92
N SER A 11 22.46 -7.67 -42.94
CA SER A 11 22.09 -7.78 -41.52
C SER A 11 21.01 -6.75 -41.10
N ALA A 12 21.05 -5.55 -41.67
CA ALA A 12 20.07 -4.48 -41.36
C ALA A 12 18.66 -4.80 -41.91
N LYS A 13 18.56 -5.47 -43.06
CA LYS A 13 17.25 -5.81 -43.66
C LYS A 13 16.50 -6.94 -42.93
N ARG A 14 17.17 -7.78 -42.13
CA ARG A 14 16.51 -8.88 -41.40
C ARG A 14 15.88 -8.46 -40.06
N ARG A 15 16.32 -7.34 -39.46
CA ARG A 15 15.69 -6.80 -38.22
C ARG A 15 14.43 -5.96 -38.48
N ALA A 16 14.31 -5.33 -39.65
CA ALA A 16 13.16 -4.47 -39.98
C ALA A 16 11.85 -5.25 -40.24
N VAL A 17 11.92 -6.53 -40.59
CA VAL A 17 10.74 -7.31 -40.97
C VAL A 17 9.97 -7.88 -39.76
N ARG A 18 10.63 -8.07 -38.61
CA ARG A 18 9.95 -8.65 -37.42
C ARG A 18 9.19 -7.64 -36.55
N LEU A 19 9.42 -6.33 -36.70
CA LEU A 19 8.68 -5.30 -35.96
C LEU A 19 7.36 -4.90 -36.61
N ARG A 20 7.16 -5.20 -37.91
CA ARG A 20 5.96 -4.78 -38.65
C ARG A 20 4.78 -5.74 -38.49
N THR A 21 5.03 -6.96 -38.02
CA THR A 21 4.01 -8.02 -37.89
C THR A 21 3.26 -7.99 -36.55
N TYR A 22 3.81 -7.37 -35.51
CA TYR A 22 3.19 -7.30 -34.18
C TYR A 22 2.48 -5.97 -33.88
N LEU A 23 2.68 -4.95 -34.72
CA LEU A 23 1.98 -3.67 -34.61
C LEU A 23 0.43 -3.78 -34.62
N PRO A 24 -0.21 -4.61 -35.45
CA PRO A 24 -1.68 -4.71 -35.44
C PRO A 24 -2.22 -5.43 -34.20
N PHE A 25 -1.44 -6.33 -33.59
CA PHE A 25 -1.85 -7.03 -32.36
C PHE A 25 -1.74 -6.13 -31.12
N LEU A 26 -0.76 -5.22 -31.07
CA LEU A 26 -0.66 -4.22 -30.01
C LEU A 26 -1.77 -3.16 -30.11
N ALA A 27 -2.14 -2.74 -31.33
CA ALA A 27 -3.26 -1.83 -31.54
C ALA A 27 -4.61 -2.47 -31.17
N ALA A 28 -4.83 -3.74 -31.53
CA ALA A 28 -6.04 -4.48 -31.17
C ALA A 28 -6.19 -4.71 -29.66
N ALA A 29 -5.09 -4.95 -28.94
CA ALA A 29 -5.10 -5.10 -27.48
C ALA A 29 -5.43 -3.78 -26.75
N ILE A 30 -4.92 -2.64 -27.24
CA ILE A 30 -5.21 -1.31 -26.67
C ILE A 30 -6.66 -0.89 -26.94
N ILE A 31 -7.16 -1.15 -28.15
CA ILE A 31 -8.57 -0.90 -28.50
C ILE A 31 -9.51 -1.80 -27.70
N GLY A 32 -9.13 -3.06 -27.46
CA GLY A 32 -9.88 -3.99 -26.62
C GLY A 32 -10.01 -3.52 -25.17
N VAL A 33 -8.94 -3.02 -24.56
CA VAL A 33 -8.98 -2.50 -23.17
C VAL A 33 -9.80 -1.21 -23.09
N ALA A 34 -9.68 -0.29 -24.05
CA ALA A 34 -10.49 0.92 -24.08
C ALA A 34 -11.98 0.63 -24.31
N ALA A 35 -12.31 -0.35 -25.17
CA ALA A 35 -13.68 -0.79 -25.41
C ALA A 35 -14.28 -1.51 -24.20
N VAL A 36 -13.49 -2.30 -23.46
CA VAL A 36 -13.93 -2.93 -22.20
C VAL A 36 -14.16 -1.89 -21.12
N LEU A 37 -13.29 -0.87 -20.99
CA LEU A 37 -13.50 0.24 -20.05
C LEU A 37 -14.70 1.11 -20.42
N ALA A 38 -14.94 1.37 -21.70
CA ALA A 38 -16.12 2.08 -22.17
C ALA A 38 -17.40 1.26 -21.97
N ALA A 39 -17.36 -0.06 -22.22
CA ALA A 39 -18.48 -0.95 -21.96
C ALA A 39 -18.77 -1.09 -20.46
N LEU A 40 -17.74 -1.15 -19.61
CA LEU A 40 -17.90 -1.13 -18.15
C LEU A 40 -18.50 0.20 -17.66
N LYS A 41 -18.11 1.32 -18.27
CA LYS A 41 -18.71 2.62 -17.98
C LYS A 41 -20.18 2.68 -18.37
N ILE A 42 -20.53 2.23 -19.58
CA ILE A 42 -21.92 2.20 -20.07
C ILE A 42 -22.80 1.21 -19.29
N GLU A 43 -22.27 0.04 -18.90
CA GLU A 43 -22.97 -0.94 -18.08
C GLU A 43 -23.16 -0.43 -16.64
N SER A 44 -22.19 0.32 -16.10
CA SER A 44 -22.33 0.99 -14.79
C SER A 44 -23.38 2.11 -14.81
N GLU A 45 -23.49 2.84 -15.92
CA GLU A 45 -24.49 3.90 -16.08
C GLU A 45 -25.91 3.32 -16.24
N ARG A 46 -26.06 2.14 -16.88
CA ARG A 46 -27.36 1.45 -17.04
C ARG A 46 -27.90 0.78 -15.77
N ARG A 47 -27.05 0.45 -14.79
CA ARG A 47 -27.47 -0.17 -13.51
C ARG A 47 -27.70 0.81 -12.37
N GLY A 48 -27.63 2.12 -12.65
CA GLY A 48 -27.77 3.17 -11.64
C GLY A 48 -26.41 3.58 -11.07
N GLY A 49 -25.60 4.24 -11.91
CA GLY A 49 -24.34 4.90 -11.53
C GLY A 49 -23.22 3.94 -11.11
N PRO A 50 -21.95 4.39 -11.10
CA PRO A 50 -20.93 3.64 -10.37
C PRO A 50 -21.41 3.56 -8.92
N SER A 51 -21.65 2.35 -8.42
CA SER A 51 -21.62 2.11 -6.99
C SER A 51 -20.38 2.82 -6.46
N ASP A 52 -20.57 3.81 -5.57
CA ASP A 52 -19.49 4.59 -4.96
C ASP A 52 -18.30 3.65 -4.70
N PRO A 53 -17.11 3.88 -5.30
CA PRO A 53 -15.99 2.95 -5.19
C PRO A 53 -15.65 2.62 -3.74
N ARG A 54 -15.92 3.54 -2.81
CA ARG A 54 -15.77 3.30 -1.37
C ARG A 54 -16.81 2.31 -0.85
N ALA A 55 -18.08 2.47 -1.23
CA ALA A 55 -19.15 1.55 -0.86
C ALA A 55 -18.88 0.14 -1.40
N LEU A 56 -18.49 0.02 -2.68
CA LEU A 56 -18.15 -1.26 -3.29
C LEU A 56 -16.90 -1.89 -2.65
N SER A 57 -15.86 -1.09 -2.40
CA SER A 57 -14.69 -1.56 -1.65
C SER A 57 -15.05 -2.05 -0.25
N ALA A 58 -15.96 -1.37 0.44
CA ALA A 58 -16.41 -1.76 1.76
C ALA A 58 -17.23 -3.07 1.72
N GLU A 59 -18.01 -3.29 0.67
CA GLU A 59 -18.73 -4.56 0.46
C GLU A 59 -17.76 -5.73 0.27
N PHE A 60 -16.75 -5.58 -0.59
CA PHE A 60 -15.69 -6.58 -0.74
C PHE A 60 -14.92 -6.80 0.58
N ALA A 61 -14.62 -5.75 1.33
CA ALA A 61 -13.93 -5.89 2.61
C ALA A 61 -14.78 -6.66 3.65
N LYS A 62 -16.11 -6.47 3.66
CA LYS A 62 -17.03 -7.20 4.54
C LYS A 62 -17.12 -8.68 4.20
N SER A 63 -16.98 -9.05 2.93
CA SER A 63 -16.93 -10.46 2.51
C SER A 63 -15.53 -11.09 2.68
N GLY A 64 -14.54 -10.33 3.16
CA GLY A 64 -13.16 -10.77 3.32
C GLY A 64 -12.33 -10.74 2.02
N ASP A 65 -12.91 -10.25 0.92
CA ASP A 65 -12.22 -10.10 -0.36
C ASP A 65 -11.40 -8.80 -0.41
N TYR A 66 -10.35 -8.77 0.40
CA TYR A 66 -9.51 -7.58 0.55
C TYR A 66 -8.76 -7.22 -0.74
N GLN A 67 -8.48 -8.21 -1.60
CA GLN A 67 -7.79 -7.96 -2.87
C GLN A 67 -8.70 -7.19 -3.84
N ASN A 68 -9.97 -7.59 -3.99
CA ASN A 68 -10.90 -6.84 -4.82
C ASN A 68 -11.26 -5.48 -4.21
N ALA A 69 -11.38 -5.38 -2.88
CA ALA A 69 -11.52 -4.09 -2.21
C ALA A 69 -10.39 -3.11 -2.61
N ALA A 70 -9.13 -3.55 -2.53
CA ALA A 70 -7.99 -2.75 -2.93
C ALA A 70 -7.98 -2.40 -4.43
N ASN A 71 -8.36 -3.36 -5.29
CA ASN A 71 -8.40 -3.14 -6.74
C ASN A 71 -9.42 -2.07 -7.15
N VAL A 72 -10.60 -2.06 -6.51
CA VAL A 72 -11.65 -1.05 -6.76
C VAL A 72 -11.14 0.36 -6.46
N LEU A 73 -10.56 0.57 -5.28
CA LEU A 73 -10.04 1.90 -4.90
C LEU A 73 -8.84 2.32 -5.75
N ARG A 74 -7.98 1.38 -6.17
CA ARG A 74 -6.89 1.67 -7.11
C ARG A 74 -7.41 2.08 -8.49
N ALA A 75 -8.45 1.41 -8.98
CA ALA A 75 -9.06 1.77 -10.25
C ALA A 75 -9.70 3.16 -10.18
N ALA A 76 -10.40 3.46 -9.08
CA ALA A 76 -10.96 4.79 -8.82
C ALA A 76 -9.87 5.87 -8.77
N TYR A 77 -8.78 5.65 -8.02
CA TYR A 77 -7.65 6.59 -7.96
C TYR A 77 -6.99 6.82 -9.33
N ARG A 78 -6.89 5.79 -10.18
CA ARG A 78 -6.34 5.95 -11.54
C ARG A 78 -7.26 6.75 -12.46
N ALA A 79 -8.57 6.64 -12.26
CA ALA A 79 -9.56 7.35 -13.06
C ALA A 79 -9.69 8.81 -12.63
N ASP A 80 -9.64 9.08 -11.33
CA ASP A 80 -9.72 10.42 -10.74
C ASP A 80 -8.74 10.56 -9.56
N PRO A 81 -7.48 10.98 -9.82
CA PRO A 81 -6.46 11.06 -8.80
C PRO A 81 -6.77 12.15 -7.76
N SER A 82 -7.00 11.74 -6.52
CA SER A 82 -7.04 12.61 -5.35
C SER A 82 -6.20 12.05 -4.20
N GLU A 83 -5.69 12.91 -3.32
CA GLU A 83 -4.90 12.47 -2.16
C GLU A 83 -5.74 11.60 -1.22
N GLN A 84 -7.02 11.92 -1.04
CA GLN A 84 -7.95 11.10 -0.28
C GLN A 84 -8.07 9.67 -0.85
N LEU A 85 -8.33 9.53 -2.16
CA LEU A 85 -8.41 8.21 -2.80
C LEU A 85 -7.07 7.47 -2.78
N ARG A 86 -5.95 8.19 -2.88
CA ARG A 86 -4.61 7.62 -2.76
C ARG A 86 -4.41 6.97 -1.38
N LEU A 87 -4.77 7.67 -0.31
CA LEU A 87 -4.66 7.15 1.07
C LEU A 87 -5.62 5.99 1.33
N GLU A 88 -6.84 6.06 0.82
CA GLU A 88 -7.83 4.98 0.93
C GLU A 88 -7.36 3.72 0.18
N ALA A 89 -6.89 3.86 -1.05
CA ALA A 89 -6.32 2.76 -1.83
C ALA A 89 -5.09 2.15 -1.14
N ALA A 90 -4.21 2.98 -0.57
CA ALA A 90 -3.04 2.49 0.18
C ALA A 90 -3.44 1.70 1.44
N ARG A 91 -4.44 2.17 2.18
CA ARG A 91 -4.99 1.47 3.35
C ARG A 91 -5.57 0.11 2.95
N ALA A 92 -6.35 0.07 1.87
CA ALA A 92 -6.91 -1.18 1.37
C ALA A 92 -5.81 -2.17 0.93
N LEU A 93 -4.73 -1.69 0.30
CA LEU A 93 -3.57 -2.52 -0.04
C LEU A 93 -2.88 -3.10 1.20
N LEU A 94 -2.74 -2.34 2.28
CA LEU A 94 -2.16 -2.83 3.54
C LEU A 94 -3.01 -3.91 4.19
N VAL A 95 -4.35 -3.78 4.12
CA VAL A 95 -5.28 -4.81 4.60
C VAL A 95 -5.20 -6.06 3.73
N ALA A 96 -5.09 -5.91 2.41
CA ALA A 96 -4.89 -7.01 1.47
C ALA A 96 -3.51 -7.68 1.57
N GLY A 97 -2.57 -7.07 2.30
CA GLY A 97 -1.20 -7.57 2.46
C GLY A 97 -0.24 -7.20 1.32
N ASP A 98 -0.66 -6.41 0.34
CA ASP A 98 0.18 -5.90 -0.75
C ASP A 98 0.97 -4.66 -0.29
N ASN A 99 1.91 -4.91 0.65
CA ASN A 99 2.68 -3.86 1.30
C ASN A 99 3.56 -3.08 0.31
N TYR A 100 4.06 -3.73 -0.75
CA TYR A 100 4.92 -3.08 -1.73
C TYR A 100 4.12 -2.13 -2.63
N ALA A 101 2.94 -2.52 -3.10
CA ALA A 101 2.09 -1.59 -3.85
C ALA A 101 1.65 -0.40 -2.98
N ALA A 102 1.39 -0.62 -1.69
CA ALA A 102 1.10 0.48 -0.76
C ALA A 102 2.29 1.44 -0.64
N LEU A 103 3.52 0.91 -0.51
CA LEU A 103 4.74 1.72 -0.49
C LEU A 103 4.88 2.55 -1.77
N GLU A 104 4.77 1.93 -2.94
CA GLU A 104 4.87 2.65 -4.22
C GLU A 104 3.83 3.76 -4.32
N LEU A 105 2.59 3.49 -3.89
CA LEU A 105 1.52 4.47 -3.91
C LEU A 105 1.79 5.65 -2.98
N LEU A 106 2.44 5.43 -1.83
CA LEU A 106 2.65 6.44 -0.77
C LEU A 106 4.03 7.14 -0.82
N LYS A 107 4.88 6.81 -1.81
CA LYS A 107 6.19 7.47 -1.99
C LYS A 107 6.07 8.99 -2.16
N GLY A 108 7.08 9.70 -1.68
CA GLY A 108 7.14 11.16 -1.77
C GLY A 108 6.34 11.85 -0.66
N HIS A 109 5.78 13.02 -0.98
CA HIS A 109 5.02 13.85 -0.06
C HIS A 109 3.54 13.86 -0.43
N ALA A 110 2.69 14.21 0.52
CA ALA A 110 1.30 14.53 0.23
C ALA A 110 1.21 15.87 -0.51
N THR A 111 0.22 15.99 -1.39
CA THR A 111 -0.01 17.24 -2.13
C THR A 111 -0.50 18.36 -1.21
N GLU A 112 -1.25 18.00 -0.17
CA GLU A 112 -1.77 18.92 0.85
C GLU A 112 -1.21 18.57 2.23
N SER A 113 -0.88 19.59 3.02
CA SER A 113 -0.29 19.43 4.36
C SER A 113 -1.21 18.68 5.33
N SER A 114 -2.53 18.82 5.17
CA SER A 114 -3.56 18.12 5.94
C SER A 114 -3.45 16.58 5.85
N PHE A 115 -2.95 16.06 4.72
CA PHE A 115 -2.79 14.63 4.48
C PHE A 115 -1.40 14.09 4.80
N GLU A 116 -0.40 14.95 5.02
CA GLU A 116 0.99 14.51 5.18
C GLU A 116 1.19 13.60 6.40
N PHE A 117 0.49 13.88 7.51
CA PHE A 117 0.53 13.01 8.69
C PHE A 117 -0.01 11.60 8.36
N SER A 118 -1.19 11.52 7.75
CA SER A 118 -1.83 10.26 7.38
C SER A 118 -1.00 9.47 6.36
N ARG A 119 -0.47 10.15 5.33
CA ARG A 119 0.42 9.54 4.34
C ARG A 119 1.65 8.95 5.01
N ARG A 120 2.33 9.73 5.85
CA ARG A 120 3.56 9.31 6.53
C ARG A 120 3.31 8.14 7.48
N HIS A 121 2.20 8.17 8.22
CA HIS A 121 1.78 7.06 9.06
C HIS A 121 1.60 5.76 8.25
N LEU A 122 0.79 5.82 7.18
CA LEU A 122 0.56 4.64 6.32
C LEU A 122 1.83 4.17 5.63
N TYR A 123 2.72 5.08 5.23
CA TYR A 123 3.99 4.73 4.59
C TYR A 123 4.93 4.01 5.58
N ALA A 124 5.05 4.52 6.80
CA ALA A 124 5.80 3.87 7.87
C ALA A 124 5.19 2.50 8.26
N GLU A 125 3.86 2.38 8.31
CA GLU A 125 3.18 1.10 8.51
C GLU A 125 3.51 0.09 7.39
N ALA A 126 3.47 0.53 6.13
CA ALA A 126 3.83 -0.29 4.99
C ALA A 126 5.29 -0.78 5.06
N LEU A 127 6.21 0.08 5.52
CA LEU A 127 7.61 -0.28 5.76
C LEU A 127 7.75 -1.34 6.86
N VAL A 128 7.02 -1.21 7.97
CA VAL A 128 6.99 -2.21 9.06
C VAL A 128 6.50 -3.56 8.56
N ARG A 129 5.38 -3.60 7.81
CA ARG A 129 4.83 -4.83 7.26
C ARG A 129 5.75 -5.48 6.22
N ALA A 130 6.52 -4.68 5.49
CA ALA A 130 7.58 -5.13 4.60
C ALA A 130 8.91 -5.46 5.31
N ARG A 131 8.95 -5.44 6.66
CA ARG A 131 10.13 -5.66 7.51
C ARG A 131 11.31 -4.71 7.24
N ARG A 132 11.03 -3.52 6.72
CA ARG A 132 12.03 -2.46 6.45
C ARG A 132 12.15 -1.52 7.65
N TYR A 133 12.47 -2.05 8.82
CA TYR A 133 12.36 -1.35 10.10
C TYR A 133 13.24 -0.09 10.21
N GLU A 134 14.45 -0.11 9.65
CA GLU A 134 15.34 1.05 9.62
C GLU A 134 14.75 2.24 8.84
N ALA A 135 14.13 1.96 7.70
CA ALA A 135 13.44 2.99 6.92
C ALA A 135 12.19 3.48 7.67
N ALA A 136 11.45 2.56 8.30
CA ALA A 136 10.28 2.91 9.09
C ALA A 136 10.64 3.83 10.28
N ALA A 137 11.78 3.58 10.95
CA ALA A 137 12.27 4.39 12.06
C ALA A 137 12.52 5.85 11.66
N LYS A 138 13.07 6.07 10.47
CA LYS A 138 13.28 7.43 9.92
C LYS A 138 11.97 8.17 9.67
N GLU A 139 10.91 7.47 9.25
CA GLU A 139 9.60 8.08 9.04
C GLU A 139 8.87 8.32 10.36
N ALA A 140 9.02 7.40 11.32
CA ALA A 140 8.42 7.51 12.64
C ALA A 140 8.99 8.66 13.48
N SER A 141 10.29 8.98 13.36
CA SER A 141 10.86 10.15 14.04
C SER A 141 10.24 11.47 13.55
N LEU A 142 9.91 11.55 12.27
CA LEU A 142 9.23 12.69 11.67
C LEU A 142 7.76 12.76 12.09
N LEU A 143 7.08 11.63 12.27
CA LEU A 143 5.73 11.58 12.85
C LEU A 143 5.72 12.06 14.31
N ALA A 144 6.66 11.57 15.14
CA ALA A 144 6.74 11.91 16.55
C ALA A 144 6.92 13.41 16.80
N ALA A 145 7.69 14.09 15.93
CA ALA A 145 7.84 15.55 15.98
C ALA A 145 6.52 16.30 15.73
N SER A 146 5.61 15.72 14.95
CA SER A 146 4.34 16.35 14.56
C SER A 146 3.15 15.96 15.47
N SER A 147 3.21 14.82 16.16
CA SER A 147 2.11 14.34 17.00
C SER A 147 2.59 13.35 18.08
N ALA A 148 3.36 13.86 19.04
CA ALA A 148 3.88 13.06 20.17
C ALA A 148 2.78 12.46 21.08
N ALA A 149 1.53 12.91 20.93
CA ALA A 149 0.38 12.45 21.71
C ALA A 149 -0.56 11.51 20.93
N ASP A 150 -0.27 11.13 19.68
CA ASP A 150 -1.11 10.20 18.91
C ASP A 150 -0.76 8.74 19.27
N GLY A 151 -1.76 7.98 19.75
CA GLY A 151 -1.60 6.58 20.16
C GLY A 151 -1.20 5.65 19.01
N ARG A 152 -1.62 5.93 17.77
CA ARG A 152 -1.25 5.13 16.59
C ARG A 152 0.21 5.35 16.23
N ALA A 153 0.69 6.59 16.29
CA ALA A 153 2.10 6.91 16.11
C ALA A 153 2.99 6.20 17.14
N ARG A 154 2.57 6.16 18.42
CA ARG A 154 3.27 5.43 19.49
C ARG A 154 3.24 3.91 19.27
N LEU A 155 2.09 3.34 18.90
CA LEU A 155 2.00 1.92 18.57
C LEU A 155 2.92 1.55 17.39
N LEU A 156 2.99 2.41 16.38
CA LEU A 156 3.89 2.21 15.24
C LEU A 156 5.36 2.26 15.67
N ALA A 157 5.75 3.23 16.52
CA ALA A 157 7.09 3.30 17.10
C ALA A 157 7.45 2.04 17.90
N ALA A 158 6.51 1.52 18.69
CA ALA A 158 6.69 0.27 19.43
C ALA A 158 6.97 -0.93 18.50
N ARG A 159 6.22 -1.05 17.40
CA ARG A 159 6.41 -2.12 16.39
C ARG A 159 7.75 -2.02 15.68
N ILE A 160 8.17 -0.80 15.37
CA ILE A 160 9.48 -0.54 14.74
C ILE A 160 10.59 -0.94 15.70
N ALA A 161 10.55 -0.48 16.94
CA ALA A 161 11.54 -0.82 17.95
C ALA A 161 11.63 -2.34 18.18
N TYR A 162 10.49 -3.02 18.27
CA TYR A 162 10.44 -4.48 18.39
C TYR A 162 11.08 -5.18 17.18
N GLY A 163 10.79 -4.71 15.96
CA GLY A 163 11.39 -5.24 14.74
C GLY A 163 12.90 -5.02 14.62
N LEU A 164 13.43 -3.99 15.29
CA LEU A 164 14.86 -3.71 15.41
C LEU A 164 15.53 -4.47 16.56
N GLY A 165 14.76 -5.18 17.40
CA GLY A 165 15.27 -5.86 18.60
C GLY A 165 15.47 -4.94 19.81
N ASP A 166 15.03 -3.68 19.74
CA ASP A 166 15.03 -2.75 20.86
C ASP A 166 13.78 -2.97 21.72
N PHE A 167 13.78 -4.04 22.50
CA PHE A 167 12.62 -4.49 23.27
C PHE A 167 12.26 -3.55 24.42
N GLU A 168 13.25 -2.88 25.02
CA GLU A 168 13.02 -1.90 26.08
C GLU A 168 12.23 -0.71 25.55
N ARG A 169 12.70 -0.12 24.44
CA ARG A 169 11.97 0.97 23.78
C ARG A 169 10.61 0.52 23.27
N ALA A 170 10.50 -0.68 22.72
CA ALA A 170 9.24 -1.23 22.26
C ALA A 170 8.20 -1.28 23.39
N SER A 171 8.60 -1.78 24.56
CA SER A 171 7.77 -1.82 25.77
C SER A 171 7.38 -0.41 26.24
N GLY A 172 8.33 0.53 26.26
CA GLY A 172 8.09 1.92 26.65
C GLY A 172 7.05 2.62 25.78
N GLU A 173 7.22 2.55 24.45
CA GLU A 173 6.28 3.14 23.49
C GLU A 173 4.91 2.45 23.52
N LEU A 174 4.88 1.13 23.69
CA LEU A 174 3.64 0.36 23.78
C LEU A 174 2.83 0.74 25.03
N GLY A 175 3.49 0.86 26.17
CA GLY A 175 2.86 1.32 27.40
C GLY A 175 2.32 2.74 27.27
N ALA A 176 3.04 3.61 26.54
CA ALA A 176 2.56 4.95 26.25
C ALA A 176 1.35 4.96 25.30
N ALA A 177 1.36 4.15 24.24
CA ALA A 177 0.22 3.99 23.33
C ALA A 177 -1.05 3.56 24.08
N ILE A 178 -0.93 2.60 25.01
CA ILE A 178 -2.04 2.13 25.84
C ILE A 178 -2.58 3.24 26.75
N ARG A 179 -1.68 4.01 27.41
CA ARG A 179 -2.09 5.12 28.29
C ARG A 179 -2.78 6.25 27.52
N THR A 180 -2.30 6.55 26.31
CA THR A 180 -2.91 7.54 25.43
C THR A 180 -4.31 7.10 24.98
N GLY A 181 -4.51 5.81 24.73
CA GLY A 181 -5.79 5.27 24.27
C GLY A 181 -6.10 5.64 22.82
N GLY A 182 -7.40 5.77 22.51
CA GLY A 182 -7.90 6.08 21.17
C GLY A 182 -8.08 4.84 20.29
N GLU A 183 -8.16 5.05 18.98
CA GLU A 183 -8.50 4.01 17.99
C GLU A 183 -7.51 2.82 17.99
N SER A 184 -6.25 3.06 18.35
CA SER A 184 -5.20 2.02 18.42
C SER A 184 -5.19 1.21 19.71
N LEU A 185 -6.05 1.50 20.69
CA LEU A 185 -5.96 0.88 22.02
C LEU A 185 -6.08 -0.64 21.96
N ALA A 186 -7.10 -1.15 21.24
CA ALA A 186 -7.28 -2.59 21.07
C ALA A 186 -6.07 -3.23 20.38
N GLU A 187 -5.55 -2.58 19.34
CA GLU A 187 -4.40 -3.06 18.58
C GLU A 187 -3.11 -3.05 19.42
N ALA A 188 -2.96 -2.09 20.34
CA ALA A 188 -1.85 -2.02 21.28
C ALA A 188 -1.90 -3.17 22.30
N TRP A 189 -3.07 -3.46 22.86
CA TRP A 189 -3.23 -4.62 23.75
C TRP A 189 -2.97 -5.95 23.05
N LEU A 190 -3.47 -6.11 21.82
CA LEU A 190 -3.16 -7.29 21.00
C LEU A 190 -1.65 -7.43 20.74
N PHE A 191 -0.97 -6.32 20.48
CA PHE A 191 0.48 -6.34 20.28
C PHE A 191 1.23 -6.72 21.57
N ARG A 192 0.78 -6.22 22.73
CA ARG A 192 1.33 -6.60 24.05
C ARG A 192 1.18 -8.09 24.32
N ALA A 193 -0.02 -8.64 24.06
CA ALA A 193 -0.27 -10.07 24.22
C ALA A 193 0.62 -10.90 23.30
N ARG A 194 0.84 -10.46 22.04
CA ARG A 194 1.74 -11.15 21.10
C ARG A 194 3.19 -11.17 21.57
N ILE A 195 3.69 -10.06 22.11
CA ILE A 195 5.06 -10.01 22.67
C ILE A 195 5.18 -11.01 23.82
N ALA A 196 4.24 -10.99 24.76
CA ALA A 196 4.23 -11.92 25.89
C ALA A 196 4.17 -13.39 25.45
N LEU A 197 3.41 -13.73 24.41
CA LEU A 197 3.37 -15.08 23.83
C LEU A 197 4.71 -15.48 23.20
N ASN A 198 5.38 -14.56 22.48
CA ASN A 198 6.71 -14.83 21.92
C ASN A 198 7.76 -15.07 23.02
N ASP A 199 7.60 -14.42 24.17
CA ASP A 199 8.47 -14.59 25.34
C ASP A 199 8.06 -15.80 26.23
N ASN A 200 7.07 -16.59 25.78
CA ASN A 200 6.49 -17.72 26.52
C ASN A 200 5.93 -17.33 27.91
N ASN A 201 5.53 -16.07 28.09
CA ASN A 201 4.92 -15.54 29.30
C ASN A 201 3.39 -15.55 29.18
N ILE A 202 2.79 -16.71 29.44
CA ILE A 202 1.35 -16.95 29.27
C ILE A 202 0.50 -16.10 30.22
N ASP A 203 0.97 -15.87 31.45
CA ASP A 203 0.26 -15.06 32.43
C ASP A 203 0.16 -13.60 32.00
N ALA A 204 1.28 -13.03 31.49
CA ALA A 204 1.28 -11.68 30.93
C ALA A 204 0.42 -11.58 29.67
N ALA A 205 0.40 -12.62 28.83
CA ALA A 205 -0.46 -12.66 27.65
C ALA A 205 -1.95 -12.65 28.02
N ARG A 206 -2.35 -13.41 29.05
CA ARG A 206 -3.73 -13.41 29.57
C ARG A 206 -4.12 -12.08 30.19
N ALA A 207 -3.23 -11.48 30.99
CA ALA A 207 -3.47 -10.17 31.59
C ALA A 207 -3.67 -9.06 30.55
N ALA A 208 -3.07 -9.18 29.37
CA ALA A 208 -3.27 -8.25 28.25
C ALA A 208 -4.57 -8.48 27.46
N ALA A 209 -5.27 -9.59 27.70
CA ALA A 209 -6.53 -9.95 27.04
C ALA A 209 -7.78 -9.77 27.92
N ALA A 210 -7.59 -9.43 29.20
CA ALA A 210 -8.64 -9.16 30.17
C ALA A 210 -9.05 -7.68 30.15
#